data_AF-A0A7X6W532-F1
#
_entry.id   AF-A0A7X6W532-F1
#
_cell.length_a   1.000
_cell.length_b   1.000
_cell.length_c   1.000
_cell.angle_alpha   90.00
_cell.angle_beta   90.00
_cell.angle_gamma   90.00
#
_symmetry.space_group_name_H-M   'P 1'
#
loop_
_entity.id
_entity.type
_entity.pdbx_description
1 polymer ?
#
loop_
_entity_poly.entity_id
_entity_poly.type
_entity_poly.pdbx_seq_one_letter_code
_entity_poly.pdbx_strand_id
1 'polypeptide(L)' 'MQRWEYKIAYRSESSGEWFIDGRQAGDLGKAEDPEVLGRLGQEGWELVSVVGYTYFFKRLVKER' A
#
# COMPACT_ATOMS: atom_id res chain seq x y z
N MET A 1 -12.90 1.78 19.71
CA MET A 1 -13.64 2.45 18.60
C MET A 1 -13.15 1.89 17.27
N GLN A 2 -13.77 2.24 16.14
CA GLN A 2 -13.30 1.83 14.80
C GLN A 2 -12.73 3.02 14.05
N ARG A 3 -11.57 2.85 13.41
CA ARG A 3 -10.88 3.89 12.64
C ARG A 3 -10.38 3.32 11.32
N TRP A 4 -10.47 4.11 10.25
CA TRP A 4 -9.81 3.80 8.99
C TRP A 4 -8.37 4.29 9.00
N GLU A 5 -7.46 3.44 8.56
CA GLU A 5 -6.08 3.82 8.24
C GLU A 5 -5.88 3.77 6.73
N TYR A 6 -5.02 4.65 6.23
CA TYR A 6 -4.71 4.80 4.82
C TYR A 6 -3.20 4.79 4.62
N LYS A 7 -2.76 4.24 3.50
CA LYS A 7 -1.36 4.27 3.06
C LYS A 7 -1.26 4.57 1.59
N ILE A 8 -0.20 5.28 1.21
CA ILE A 8 0.16 5.52 -0.18
C ILE A 8 1.53 4.89 -0.42
N ALA A 9 1.60 3.98 -1.38
CA ALA A 9 2.86 3.47 -1.90
C ALA A 9 3.11 4.04 -3.29
N TYR A 10 4.30 4.58 -3.55
CA TYR A 10 4.61 5.13 -4.87
C TYR A 10 6.06 4.87 -5.25
N ARG A 11 6.29 4.75 -6.57
CA ARG A 11 7.64 4.71 -7.13
C ARG A 11 8.06 6.11 -7.54
N SER A 12 9.20 6.56 -7.04
CA SER A 12 9.82 7.80 -7.49
C SER A 12 10.22 7.69 -8.96
N GLU A 13 9.80 8.64 -9.79
CA GLU A 13 10.23 8.68 -11.19
C GLU A 13 11.71 9.06 -11.33
N SER A 14 12.25 9.83 -10.37
CA SER A 14 13.63 10.31 -10.43
C SER A 14 14.65 9.28 -9.93
N SER A 15 14.33 8.54 -8.86
CA SER A 15 15.23 7.54 -8.27
C SER A 15 14.85 6.10 -8.62
N GLY A 16 13.62 5.85 -9.08
CA GLY A 16 13.11 4.51 -9.32
C GLY A 16 12.80 3.72 -8.03
N GLU A 17 13.02 4.33 -6.86
CA GLU A 17 12.82 3.72 -5.55
C GLU A 17 11.37 3.77 -5.09
N TRP A 18 10.99 2.82 -4.25
CA TRP A 18 9.66 2.77 -3.65
C TRP A 18 9.61 3.52 -2.33
N PHE A 19 8.47 4.16 -2.09
CA PHE A 19 8.17 4.85 -0.85
C PHE A 19 6.79 4.43 -0.35
N ILE A 20 6.64 4.33 0.98
CA ILE A 20 5.37 4.19 1.68
C ILE A 20 5.23 5.36 2.64
N ASP A 21 4.21 6.18 2.46
CA ASP A 21 3.96 7.39 3.25
C ASP A 21 5.21 8.28 3.40
N GLY A 22 5.98 8.41 2.32
CA GLY A 22 7.20 9.22 2.26
C GLY A 22 8.46 8.56 2.85
N ARG A 23 8.37 7.32 3.36
CA ARG A 23 9.54 6.55 3.82
C ARG A 23 9.97 5.57 2.74
N GLN A 24 11.27 5.53 2.45
CA GLN A 24 11.83 4.57 1.51
C GLN A 24 11.49 3.14 1.95
N ALA A 25 11.02 2.34 1.00
CA ALA A 25 10.65 0.95 1.16
C ALA A 25 11.49 0.07 0.24
N GLY A 26 11.50 -1.24 0.53
CA GLY A 26 12.01 -2.22 -0.42
C GLY A 26 11.17 -2.24 -1.69
N ASP A 27 11.64 -2.95 -2.72
CA ASP A 27 10.87 -3.13 -3.95
C ASP A 27 9.52 -3.78 -3.64
N LEU A 28 8.44 -3.05 -3.95
CA LEU A 28 7.08 -3.51 -3.73
C LEU A 28 6.55 -4.33 -4.92
N GLY A 29 7.30 -4.40 -6.02
CA GLY A 29 6.84 -5.01 -7.25
C GLY A 29 5.58 -4.33 -7.79
N LYS A 30 4.72 -5.11 -8.45
CA LYS A 30 3.38 -4.66 -8.84
C LYS A 30 2.40 -4.98 -7.71
N ALA A 31 1.89 -3.96 -7.01
CA ALA A 31 1.02 -4.21 -5.87
C ALA A 31 -0.37 -4.76 -6.23
N GLU A 32 -0.71 -4.78 -7.52
CA GLU A 32 -1.88 -5.46 -8.09
C GLU A 32 -1.67 -6.98 -8.31
N ASP A 33 -0.45 -7.49 -8.10
CA ASP A 33 -0.16 -8.92 -8.19
C ASP A 33 -1.01 -9.70 -7.15
N PRO A 34 -1.73 -10.76 -7.54
CA PRO A 34 -2.55 -11.56 -6.64
C PRO A 34 -1.80 -12.05 -5.38
N GLU A 35 -0.51 -12.36 -5.47
CA GLU A 35 0.26 -12.80 -4.31
C GLU A 35 0.46 -11.66 -3.30
N VAL A 36 0.80 -10.47 -3.80
CA VAL A 36 0.99 -9.26 -2.99
C VAL A 36 -0.33 -8.84 -2.35
N LEU A 37 -1.42 -8.82 -3.13
CA LEU A 37 -2.76 -8.53 -2.63
C LEU A 37 -3.22 -9.56 -1.59
N GLY A 38 -2.90 -10.84 -1.78
CA GLY A 38 -3.19 -11.89 -0.81
C GLY A 38 -2.53 -11.63 0.54
N ARG A 39 -1.23 -11.28 0.55
CA ARG A 39 -0.47 -10.96 1.77
C ARG A 39 -0.99 -9.69 2.44
N LEU A 40 -1.23 -8.62 1.68
CA LEU A 40 -1.80 -7.37 2.19
C LEU A 40 -3.20 -7.57 2.77
N GLY A 41 -4.03 -8.38 2.13
CA GLY A 41 -5.36 -8.75 2.60
C GLY A 41 -5.33 -9.50 3.94
N GLN A 42 -4.33 -10.37 4.17
CA GLN A 42 -4.13 -11.03 5.47
C GLN A 42 -3.79 -10.03 6.59
N GLU A 43 -3.16 -8.91 6.25
CA GLU A 43 -2.90 -7.80 7.18
C GLU A 43 -4.08 -6.81 7.30
N GLY A 44 -5.19 -7.08 6.60
CA GLY A 44 -6.39 -6.26 6.57
C GLY A 44 -6.33 -5.05 5.63
N TRP A 45 -5.29 -4.96 4.80
CA TRP A 45 -5.17 -3.91 3.78
C TRP A 45 -5.98 -4.26 2.53
N GLU A 46 -6.72 -3.27 2.05
CA GLU A 46 -7.47 -3.31 0.80
C GLU A 46 -6.85 -2.31 -0.18
N LEU A 47 -6.59 -2.75 -1.42
CA LEU A 47 -6.21 -1.86 -2.51
C LEU A 47 -7.45 -1.07 -2.97
N VAL A 48 -7.36 0.25 -2.91
CA VAL A 48 -8.44 1.20 -3.26
C VAL A 48 -8.33 1.65 -4.70
N SER A 49 -7.12 1.99 -5.15
CA SER A 49 -6.89 2.52 -6.50
C SER A 49 -5.43 2.39 -6.92
N VAL A 50 -5.22 2.41 -8.22
CA VAL A 50 -3.90 2.43 -8.87
C VAL A 50 -3.87 3.58 -9.88
N VAL A 51 -2.84 4.41 -9.79
CA VAL A 51 -2.58 5.49 -10.76
C VAL A 51 -1.10 5.44 -11.13
N GLY A 52 -0.79 4.90 -12.30
CA GLY A 52 0.59 4.64 -12.71
C GLY A 52 1.30 3.72 -11.72
N TYR A 53 2.42 4.17 -11.14
CA TYR A 53 3.14 3.47 -10.07
C TYR A 53 2.76 3.96 -8.66
N THR A 54 1.56 4.52 -8.49
CA THR A 54 1.02 4.93 -7.18
C THR A 54 -0.15 4.03 -6.79
N TYR A 55 -0.06 3.47 -5.59
CA TYR A 55 -1.04 2.55 -5.00
C TYR A 55 -1.63 3.15 -3.73
N PHE A 56 -2.96 3.11 -3.63
CA PHE A 56 -3.71 3.62 -2.49
C PHE A 56 -4.31 2.45 -1.71
N PHE A 57 -4.03 2.37 -0.41
CA PHE A 57 -4.54 1.32 0.46
C PHE A 57 -5.37 1.88 1.61
N LYS A 58 -6.30 1.06 2.10
CA LYS A 58 -7.03 1.32 3.35
C LYS A 58 -7.12 0.06 4.20
N ARG A 59 -7.27 0.22 5.52
CA ARG A 59 -7.67 -0.87 6.42
C ARG A 59 -8.55 -0.37 7.55
N LEU A 60 -9.43 -1.24 8.06
CA LEU A 60 -10.22 -0.95 9.26
C LEU A 60 -9.45 -1.43 10.50
N VAL A 61 -9.14 -0.50 11.40
CA VAL A 61 -8.53 -0.81 12.69
C VAL A 61 -9.59 -0.76 13.78
N LYS A 62 -9.67 -1.84 14.56
CA LYS A 62 -10.49 -1.91 15.77
C LYS A 62 -9.59 -1.66 16.97
N GLU A 63 -9.81 -0.56 17.68
CA GLU A 63 -9.14 -0.33 18.97
C GLU A 63 -9.76 -1.27 20.01
N ARG A 64 -8.89 -2.05 20.67
CA ARG A 64 -9.27 -2.94 21.78
C ARG A 64 -9.56 -2.14 23.05
#